data_AF-A0A658Z2W6-F1
#
_entry.id   AF-A0A658Z2W6-F1
#
_cell.length_a   1.000
_cell.length_b   1.000
_cell.length_c   1.000
_cell.angle_alpha   90.00
_cell.angle_beta   90.00
_cell.angle_gamma   90.00
#
_symmetry.space_group_name_H-M   'P 1'
#
loop_
_entity.id
_entity.type
_entity.pdbx_description
1 polymer ?
#
loop_
_entity_poly.entity_id
_entity_poly.type
_entity_poly.pdbx_seq_one_letter_code
_entity_poly.pdbx_strand_id
1 'polypeptide(L)'
;MEERTETVTRRRRQRGLWGKICGAFGTSDWGWETYKEDVSRSVININTVRKEVMSLTRAYFGELQASIEQDINQPVRQEIDAFFCAFREKVEQLRNTLIQSSEDHKRDQQAQERLTRRLQALNERVPELITDSKALREELETML
;
A
#
# COMPACT_ATOMS: atom_id res chain seq x y z
N MET A 1 37.03 -13.67 16.08
CA MET A 1 38.44 -13.23 16.24
C MET A 1 39.30 -14.47 16.25
N GLU A 2 40.43 -14.47 15.55
CA GLU A 2 41.37 -15.59 15.57
C GLU A 2 42.59 -15.21 16.42
N GLU A 3 42.96 -16.04 17.38
CA GLU A 3 44.20 -15.87 18.14
C GLU A 3 45.35 -16.53 17.36
N ARG A 4 46.40 -15.76 17.07
CA ARG A 4 47.63 -16.28 16.49
C ARG A 4 48.80 -16.00 17.41
N THR A 5 49.54 -17.05 17.75
CA THR A 5 50.77 -16.94 18.52
C THR A 5 51.96 -16.78 17.58
N GLU A 6 52.69 -15.68 17.73
CA GLU A 6 53.92 -15.42 16.99
C GLU A 6 55.10 -15.41 17.97
N THR A 7 56.11 -16.23 17.71
CA THR A 7 57.35 -16.22 18.48
C THR A 7 58.21 -15.03 18.07
N VAL A 8 58.28 -14.00 18.93
CA VAL A 8 59.07 -12.80 18.68
C VAL A 8 60.40 -12.89 19.40
N THR A 9 61.47 -12.52 18.70
CA THR A 9 62.82 -12.46 19.28
C THR A 9 63.06 -11.06 19.85
N ARG A 10 63.25 -10.96 21.17
CA ARG A 10 63.48 -9.69 21.89
C ARG A 10 64.85 -9.70 22.54
N ARG A 11 65.40 -8.51 22.81
CA ARG A 11 66.69 -8.33 23.50
C ARG A 11 66.45 -7.67 24.86
N ARG A 12 67.12 -8.18 25.90
CA ARG A 12 67.14 -7.57 27.24
C ARG A 12 68.55 -7.59 27.81
N ARG A 13 68.84 -6.71 28.78
CA ARG A 13 70.12 -6.78 29.51
C ARG A 13 70.17 -8.07 30.32
N GLN A 14 71.32 -8.73 30.31
CA GLN A 14 71.56 -9.95 31.10
C GLN A 14 71.34 -9.65 32.59
N ARG A 15 70.65 -10.53 33.32
CA ARG A 15 70.30 -10.32 34.74
C ARG A 15 71.49 -10.49 35.71
N GLY A 16 72.64 -10.97 35.24
CA GLY A 16 73.84 -11.20 36.04
C GLY A 16 74.65 -9.93 36.34
N LEU A 17 75.69 -10.04 37.19
CA LEU A 17 76.59 -8.93 37.56
C LEU A 17 77.16 -8.21 36.32
N TRP A 18 77.50 -8.96 35.27
CA TRP A 18 78.02 -8.43 34.01
C TRP A 18 77.06 -7.47 33.30
N GLY A 19 75.75 -7.76 33.29
CA GLY A 19 74.76 -6.85 32.70
C GLY A 19 74.58 -5.55 33.49
N LYS A 20 74.73 -5.60 34.82
CA LYS A 20 74.69 -4.41 35.70
C LYS A 20 75.94 -3.54 35.55
N ILE A 21 77.13 -4.15 35.47
CA ILE A 21 78.39 -3.45 35.25
C ILE A 21 78.37 -2.75 33.87
N CYS A 22 77.98 -3.45 32.80
CA CYS A 22 77.89 -2.84 31.48
C CYS A 22 76.84 -1.72 31.40
N GLY A 23 75.75 -1.79 32.17
CA GLY A 23 74.78 -0.72 32.28
C GLY A 23 75.34 0.55 32.95
N ALA A 24 76.17 0.40 33.98
CA ALA A 24 76.78 1.53 34.69
C ALA A 24 77.91 2.21 33.88
N PHE A 25 78.62 1.46 33.03
CA PHE A 25 79.68 1.97 32.16
C PHE A 25 79.19 2.49 30.80
N GLY A 26 77.88 2.48 30.54
CA GLY A 26 77.28 3.06 29.33
C GLY A 26 77.67 2.36 28.02
N THR A 27 78.25 1.15 28.07
CA THR A 27 78.70 0.44 26.88
C THR A 27 77.50 -0.19 26.16
N SER A 28 77.30 0.18 24.89
CA SER A 28 76.20 -0.31 24.06
C SER A 28 76.37 -1.76 23.60
N ASP A 29 77.62 -2.23 23.54
CA ASP A 29 77.95 -3.38 22.71
C ASP A 29 77.85 -4.71 23.44
N TRP A 30 78.13 -4.77 24.75
CA TRP A 30 78.23 -6.03 25.50
C TRP A 30 77.21 -6.12 26.64
N GLY A 31 76.72 -7.34 26.94
CA GLY A 31 75.79 -7.61 28.05
C GLY A 31 74.30 -7.64 27.71
N TRP A 32 73.96 -7.82 26.42
CA TRP A 32 72.58 -8.07 25.97
C TRP A 32 72.36 -9.56 25.69
N GLU A 33 71.25 -10.12 26.16
CA GLU A 33 70.78 -11.46 25.81
C GLU A 33 69.55 -11.38 24.92
N THR A 34 69.47 -12.32 23.98
CA THR A 34 68.32 -12.49 23.11
C THR A 34 67.45 -13.60 23.68
N TYR A 35 66.15 -13.35 23.82
CA TYR A 35 65.18 -14.35 24.27
C TYR A 35 63.98 -14.37 23.32
N LYS A 36 63.34 -15.54 23.24
CA LYS A 36 62.13 -15.75 22.44
C LYS A 36 60.92 -15.63 23.38
N GLU A 37 59.92 -14.89 22.95
CA GLU A 37 58.66 -14.70 23.68
C GLU A 37 57.50 -14.95 22.72
N ASP A 38 56.60 -15.84 23.09
CA ASP A 38 55.40 -16.10 22.30
C ASP A 38 54.37 -15.01 22.60
N VAL A 39 54.08 -14.19 21.60
CA VAL A 39 53.12 -13.10 21.71
C VAL A 39 51.82 -13.55 21.03
N SER A 40 50.76 -13.71 21.81
CA SER A 40 49.42 -13.90 21.25
C SER A 40 48.92 -12.57 20.69
N ARG A 41 48.56 -12.56 19.41
CA ARG A 41 47.94 -11.42 18.73
C ARG A 41 46.56 -11.82 18.25
N SER A 42 45.57 -11.00 18.56
CA SER A 42 44.23 -11.11 17.99
C SER A 42 44.26 -10.59 16.56
N VAL A 43 44.16 -11.49 15.58
CA VAL A 43 44.15 -11.12 14.16
C VAL A 43 42.70 -11.10 13.68
N ILE A 44 42.31 -9.99 13.06
CA ILE A 44 41.00 -9.85 12.41
C ILE A 44 41.16 -10.30 10.97
N ASN A 45 40.41 -11.34 10.59
CA ASN A 45 40.36 -11.80 9.22
C ASN A 45 39.45 -10.88 8.39
N ILE A 46 40.05 -9.98 7.62
CA ILE A 46 39.34 -9.00 6.81
C ILE A 46 38.40 -9.65 5.77
N ASN A 47 38.72 -10.87 5.31
CA ASN A 47 37.87 -11.58 4.34
C ASN A 47 36.59 -12.09 4.99
N THR A 48 36.65 -12.52 6.26
CA THR A 48 35.46 -12.91 7.03
C THR A 48 34.57 -11.70 7.27
N VAL A 49 35.15 -10.58 7.72
CA VAL A 49 34.41 -9.32 7.91
C VAL A 49 33.74 -8.88 6.61
N ARG A 50 34.46 -8.93 5.48
CA ARG A 50 33.88 -8.59 4.17
C ARG A 50 32.68 -9.49 3.83
N LYS A 51 32.79 -10.81 4.04
CA LYS A 51 31.69 -11.75 3.76
C LYS A 51 30.47 -11.47 4.63
N GLU A 52 30.67 -11.25 5.92
CA GLU A 52 29.59 -10.92 6.86
C GLU A 52 28.90 -9.62 6.49
N VAL A 53 29.67 -8.56 6.22
CA VAL A 53 29.12 -7.27 5.78
C VAL A 53 28.32 -7.43 4.49
N MET A 54 28.86 -8.10 3.47
CA MET A 54 28.12 -8.34 2.23
C MET A 54 26.85 -9.16 2.45
N SER A 55 26.87 -10.14 3.36
CA SER A 55 25.70 -10.95 3.70
C SER A 55 24.62 -10.09 4.37
N LEU A 56 25.00 -9.28 5.36
CA LEU A 56 24.10 -8.37 6.06
C LEU A 56 23.49 -7.36 5.09
N THR A 57 24.31 -6.73 4.25
CA THR A 57 23.84 -5.78 3.24
C THR A 57 22.80 -6.42 2.32
N ARG A 58 23.02 -7.66 1.85
CA ARG A 58 22.03 -8.37 1.02
C ARG A 58 20.74 -8.68 1.79
N ALA A 59 20.84 -9.10 3.05
CA ALA A 59 19.67 -9.34 3.89
C ALA A 59 18.83 -8.07 4.06
N TYR A 60 19.47 -6.95 4.41
CA TYR A 60 18.81 -5.65 4.52
C TYR A 60 18.11 -5.21 3.23
N PHE A 61 18.76 -5.36 2.07
CA PHE A 61 18.10 -5.04 0.80
C PHE A 61 16.92 -5.97 0.49
N GLY A 62 17.00 -7.25 0.88
CA GLY A 62 15.88 -8.18 0.77
C GLY A 62 14.69 -7.74 1.65
N GLU A 63 14.96 -7.37 2.90
CA GLU A 63 13.94 -6.85 3.83
C GLU A 63 13.32 -5.54 3.33
N LEU A 64 14.13 -4.61 2.83
CA LEU A 64 13.64 -3.36 2.25
C LEU A 64 12.75 -3.62 1.03
N GLN A 65 13.15 -4.53 0.14
CA GLN A 65 12.33 -4.89 -1.02
C GLN A 65 11.00 -5.52 -0.60
N ALA A 66 11.01 -6.38 0.41
CA ALA A 66 9.80 -7.00 0.95
C ALA A 66 8.87 -5.95 1.59
N SER A 67 9.42 -5.01 2.36
CA SER A 67 8.65 -3.91 2.96
C SER A 67 8.09 -2.97 1.88
N ILE A 68 8.84 -2.61 0.85
CA ILE A 68 8.29 -1.82 -0.28
C ILE A 68 7.13 -2.56 -0.95
N GLU A 69 7.27 -3.87 -1.17
CA GLU A 69 6.19 -4.63 -1.79
C GLU A 69 4.94 -4.70 -0.91
N GLN A 70 5.12 -5.00 0.38
CA GLN A 70 4.03 -5.18 1.34
C GLN A 70 3.36 -3.87 1.75
N ASP A 71 4.14 -2.81 1.97
CA ASP A 71 3.67 -1.58 2.60
C ASP A 71 3.34 -0.49 1.57
N ILE A 72 3.85 -0.61 0.34
CA ILE A 72 3.63 0.39 -0.71
C ILE A 72 2.91 -0.22 -1.91
N ASN A 73 3.54 -1.19 -2.59
CA ASN A 73 3.01 -1.67 -3.88
C ASN A 73 1.67 -2.39 -3.72
N GLN A 74 1.54 -3.27 -2.73
CA GLN A 74 0.33 -4.03 -2.51
C GLN A 74 -0.86 -3.12 -2.08
N PRO A 75 -0.74 -2.21 -1.10
CA PRO A 75 -1.81 -1.30 -0.74
C PRO A 75 -2.22 -0.38 -1.87
N VAL A 76 -1.26 0.16 -2.64
CA VAL A 76 -1.57 1.02 -3.80
C VAL A 76 -2.41 0.27 -4.84
N ARG A 77 -2.08 -0.99 -5.14
CA ARG A 77 -2.88 -1.81 -6.06
C ARG A 77 -4.28 -2.08 -5.51
N GLN A 78 -4.39 -2.40 -4.22
CA GLN A 78 -5.68 -2.65 -3.57
C GLN A 78 -6.58 -1.40 -3.61
N GLU A 79 -6.03 -0.22 -3.33
CA GLU A 79 -6.77 1.05 -3.38
C GLU A 79 -7.20 1.40 -4.82
N ILE A 80 -6.34 1.14 -5.82
CA ILE A 80 -6.72 1.31 -7.24
C ILE A 80 -7.88 0.39 -7.60
N ASP A 81 -7.80 -0.89 -7.24
CA ASP A 81 -8.85 -1.86 -7.53
C ASP A 81 -10.16 -1.48 -6.82
N ALA A 82 -10.09 -1.07 -5.55
CA ALA A 82 -11.24 -0.60 -4.78
C ALA A 82 -11.88 0.65 -5.42
N PHE A 83 -11.06 1.62 -5.84
CA PHE A 83 -11.52 2.82 -6.53
C PHE A 83 -12.28 2.47 -7.81
N PHE A 84 -11.70 1.64 -8.68
CA PHE A 84 -12.34 1.28 -9.94
C PHE A 84 -13.58 0.40 -9.75
N CYS A 85 -13.62 -0.44 -8.71
CA CYS A 85 -14.83 -1.16 -8.34
C CYS A 85 -15.96 -0.20 -7.94
N ALA A 86 -15.69 0.72 -7.02
CA ALA A 86 -16.67 1.71 -6.56
C ALA A 86 -17.13 2.64 -7.71
N PHE A 87 -16.19 3.07 -8.55
CA PHE A 87 -16.49 3.88 -9.72
C PHE A 87 -17.44 3.14 -10.68
N ARG A 88 -17.13 1.87 -11.00
CA ARG A 88 -17.99 1.04 -11.86
C ARG A 88 -19.39 0.91 -11.27
N GLU A 89 -19.52 0.62 -9.98
CA GLU A 89 -20.83 0.54 -9.32
C GLU A 89 -21.63 1.84 -9.45
N LYS A 90 -20.98 3.00 -9.33
CA LYS A 90 -21.65 4.30 -9.52
C LYS A 90 -22.10 4.52 -10.95
N VAL A 91 -21.29 4.16 -11.94
CA VAL A 91 -21.67 4.24 -13.36
C VAL A 91 -22.86 3.34 -13.66
N GLU A 92 -22.85 2.12 -13.14
CA GLU A 92 -23.95 1.15 -13.28
C GLU A 92 -25.24 1.65 -12.62
N GLN A 93 -25.15 2.22 -11.40
CA GLN A 93 -26.27 2.86 -10.71
C GLN A 93 -26.88 4.02 -11.52
N LEU A 94 -26.03 4.88 -12.10
CA LEU A 94 -26.48 5.96 -12.96
C LEU A 94 -27.18 5.44 -14.21
N ARG A 95 -26.60 4.43 -14.87
CA ARG A 95 -27.22 3.79 -16.05
C ARG A 95 -28.61 3.23 -15.71
N ASN A 96 -28.73 2.50 -14.63
CA ASN A 96 -30.00 1.89 -14.22
C ASN A 96 -31.05 2.97 -13.89
N THR A 97 -30.65 4.03 -13.19
CA THR A 97 -31.53 5.18 -12.91
C THR A 97 -32.02 5.86 -14.19
N LEU A 98 -31.14 6.06 -15.17
CA LEU A 98 -31.52 6.66 -16.45
C LEU A 98 -32.50 5.79 -17.24
N ILE A 99 -32.27 4.48 -17.29
CA ILE A 99 -33.18 3.53 -17.94
C ILE A 99 -34.55 3.57 -17.26
N GLN A 100 -34.58 3.46 -15.94
CA GLN A 100 -35.81 3.49 -15.16
C GLN A 100 -36.58 4.80 -15.37
N SER A 101 -35.90 5.95 -15.28
CA SER A 101 -36.51 7.25 -15.51
C SER A 101 -37.08 7.39 -16.92
N SER A 102 -36.40 6.86 -17.94
CA SER A 102 -36.91 6.85 -19.32
C SER A 102 -38.16 6.00 -19.46
N GLU A 103 -38.20 4.82 -18.83
CA GLU A 103 -39.39 3.96 -18.83
C GLU A 103 -40.56 4.60 -18.09
N ASP A 104 -40.32 5.19 -16.93
CA ASP A 104 -41.36 5.86 -16.14
C ASP A 104 -41.94 7.05 -16.91
N HIS A 105 -41.10 7.84 -17.57
CA HIS A 105 -41.58 8.92 -18.42
C HIS A 105 -42.48 8.42 -19.57
N LYS A 106 -42.14 7.28 -20.19
CA LYS A 106 -43.00 6.67 -21.23
C LYS A 106 -44.33 6.20 -20.65
N ARG A 107 -44.33 5.59 -19.46
CA ARG A 107 -45.56 5.14 -18.77
C ARG A 107 -46.46 6.33 -18.45
N ASP A 108 -45.89 7.43 -17.95
CA ASP A 108 -46.63 8.65 -17.63
C ASP A 108 -47.24 9.29 -18.88
N GLN A 109 -46.48 9.39 -19.98
CA GLN A 109 -47.00 9.88 -21.26
C GLN A 109 -48.18 9.03 -21.76
N GLN A 110 -48.06 7.70 -21.71
CA GLN A 110 -49.16 6.79 -22.10
C GLN A 110 -50.40 6.96 -21.21
N ALA A 111 -50.20 7.14 -19.90
CA ALA A 111 -51.30 7.39 -18.97
C ALA A 111 -52.00 8.74 -19.27
N GLN A 112 -51.22 9.78 -19.56
CA GLN A 112 -51.73 11.09 -19.94
C GLN A 112 -52.52 11.02 -21.26
N GLU A 113 -52.00 10.37 -22.29
CA GLU A 113 -52.72 10.17 -23.55
C GLU A 113 -54.05 9.43 -23.34
N ARG A 114 -54.04 8.37 -22.52
CA ARG A 114 -55.25 7.61 -22.20
C ARG A 114 -56.28 8.45 -21.47
N LEU A 115 -55.86 9.28 -20.51
CA LEU A 115 -56.73 10.22 -19.80
C LEU A 115 -57.32 11.26 -20.75
N THR A 116 -56.50 11.88 -21.59
CA THR A 116 -56.94 12.84 -22.60
C THR A 116 -58.00 12.23 -23.53
N ARG A 117 -57.78 11.01 -24.03
CA ARG A 117 -58.78 10.33 -24.89
C ARG A 117 -60.09 10.06 -24.16
N ARG A 118 -60.05 9.66 -22.88
CA ARG A 118 -61.27 9.46 -22.08
C ARG A 118 -62.02 10.78 -21.84
N LEU A 119 -61.30 11.85 -21.56
CA LEU A 119 -61.89 13.18 -21.38
C LEU A 119 -62.51 13.69 -22.68
N GLN A 120 -61.86 13.49 -23.83
CA GLN A 120 -62.42 13.82 -25.14
C GLN A 120 -63.72 13.05 -25.39
N ALA A 121 -63.71 11.73 -25.22
CA ALA A 121 -64.91 10.90 -25.41
C ALA A 121 -66.07 11.28 -24.45
N LEU A 122 -65.76 11.71 -23.22
CA LEU A 122 -66.76 12.24 -22.31
C LEU A 122 -67.29 13.59 -22.79
N ASN A 123 -66.40 14.49 -23.19
CA ASN A 123 -66.77 15.82 -23.67
C ASN A 123 -67.64 15.76 -24.95
N GLU A 124 -67.42 14.76 -25.80
CA GLU A 124 -68.27 14.50 -26.97
C GLU A 124 -69.68 14.02 -26.59
N ARG A 125 -69.83 13.27 -25.48
CA ARG A 125 -71.12 12.71 -25.03
C ARG A 125 -71.93 13.66 -24.14
N VAL A 126 -71.28 14.60 -23.47
CA VAL A 126 -71.94 15.56 -22.56
C VAL A 126 -73.02 16.40 -23.26
N PRO A 127 -72.83 16.94 -24.48
CA PRO A 127 -73.86 17.70 -25.17
C PRO A 127 -75.13 16.91 -25.45
N GLU A 128 -75.01 15.66 -25.89
CA GLU A 128 -76.15 14.77 -26.10
C GLU A 128 -76.90 14.53 -24.78
N LEU A 129 -76.16 14.21 -23.71
CA LEU A 129 -76.73 14.00 -22.38
C LEU A 129 -77.46 15.24 -21.84
N ILE A 130 -76.91 16.44 -22.08
CA ILE A 130 -77.56 17.70 -21.72
C ILE A 130 -78.85 17.89 -22.52
N THR A 131 -78.81 17.59 -23.82
CA THR A 131 -79.97 17.72 -24.71
C THR A 131 -81.09 16.78 -24.27
N ASP A 132 -80.77 15.51 -24.03
CA ASP A 132 -81.70 14.51 -23.51
C ASP A 132 -82.28 14.94 -22.16
N SER A 133 -81.44 15.46 -21.25
CA SER A 133 -81.92 15.92 -19.93
C SER A 133 -82.89 17.11 -20.02
N LYS A 134 -82.70 18.01 -20.99
CA LYS A 134 -83.60 19.14 -21.23
C LYS A 134 -84.93 18.67 -21.82
N ALA A 135 -84.88 17.77 -22.81
CA ALA A 135 -86.08 17.19 -23.43
C ALA A 135 -86.94 16.47 -22.38
N LEU A 136 -86.33 15.64 -21.52
CA LEU A 136 -87.03 14.96 -20.43
C LEU A 136 -87.69 15.96 -19.46
N ARG A 137 -87.03 17.09 -19.17
CA ARG A 137 -87.59 18.12 -18.29
C ARG A 137 -88.79 18.82 -18.93
N GLU A 138 -88.71 19.15 -20.21
CA GLU A 138 -89.83 19.74 -20.96
C GLU A 138 -91.02 18.77 -21.01
N GLU A 139 -90.80 17.47 -21.27
CA GLU A 139 -91.87 16.47 -21.24
C GLU A 139 -92.57 16.41 -19.86
N LEU A 140 -91.81 16.41 -18.77
CA LEU A 140 -92.35 16.43 -17.41
C LEU A 140 -93.13 17.71 -17.09
N GLU A 141 -92.68 18.86 -17.56
CA GLU A 141 -93.38 20.15 -17.38
C GLU A 141 -94.70 20.19 -18.17
N THR A 142 -94.80 19.51 -19.31
CA THR A 142 -96.06 19.42 -20.08
C THR A 142 -97.09 18.44 -19.51
N MET A 143 -96.68 17.57 -18.57
CA MET A 143 -97.57 16.61 -17.90
C MET A 143 -98.14 17.12 -16.56
N LEU A 144 -97.69 18.30 -16.10
CA LEU A 144 -98.21 19.02 -14.92
C LEU A 144 -99.19 20.11 -15.32
#